data_AF-A0A951ZGC6-F1
#
_entry.id   AF-A0A951ZGC6-F1
#
_cell.length_a   1.000
_cell.length_b   1.000
_cell.length_c   1.000
_cell.angle_alpha   90.00
_cell.angle_beta   90.00
_cell.angle_gamma   90.00
#
_symmetry.space_group_name_H-M   'P 1'
#
loop_
_entity.id
_entity.type
_entity.pdbx_description
1 polymer ?
#
loop_
_entity_poly.entity_id
_entity_poly.type
_entity_poly.pdbx_seq_one_letter_code
_entity_poly.pdbx_strand_id
1 'polypeptide(L)' 'MWLQIASLIGSALILGAYFALQRGQLHRGHRSFHVINLVGSSLLAWAAIDARQAGLIVVEVAWALLSIPGSVRPPRP' A
#
# COMPACT_ATOMS: atom_id res chain seq x y z
N MET A 1 17.36 9.45 6.92
CA MET A 1 17.29 8.15 7.63
C MET A 1 15.85 7.73 7.90
N TRP A 2 15.04 8.54 8.59
CA TRP A 2 13.63 8.20 8.90
C TRP A 2 12.76 7.88 7.67
N LEU A 3 12.88 8.66 6.59
CA LEU A 3 12.16 8.38 5.34
C LEU A 3 12.60 7.07 4.67
N GLN A 4 13.89 6.71 4.78
CA GLN A 4 14.39 5.43 4.27
C GLN A 4 13.75 4.26 5.03
N ILE A 5 13.62 4.38 6.35
CA ILE A 5 12.94 3.39 7.19
C ILE A 5 11.45 3.32 6.82
N ALA A 6 10.79 4.47 6.63
CA ALA A 6 9.40 4.52 6.17
C ALA A 6 9.22 3.83 4.81
N SER A 7 10.13 4.06 3.85
CA SER A 7 10.12 3.38 2.55
C SER A 7 10.34 1.87 2.68
N LEU A 8 11.23 1.44 3.57
CA LEU A 8 11.48 0.02 3.80
C LEU A 8 10.27 -0.67 4.42
N ILE A 9 9.63 -0.02 5.40
CA ILE A 9 8.38 -0.51 6.00
C ILE A 9 7.27 -0.53 4.95
N GLY A 10 7.10 0.55 4.17
CA GLY A 10 6.08 0.66 3.15
C GLY A 10 6.21 -0.41 2.06
N SER A 11 7.43 -0.63 1.57
CA SER A 11 7.72 -1.69 0.59
C SER A 11 7.51 -3.10 1.18
N ALA A 12 7.91 -3.36 2.42
CA ALA A 12 7.65 -4.63 3.09
C ALA A 12 6.15 -4.91 3.28
N LEU A 13 5.36 -3.89 3.62
CA LEU A 13 3.90 -4.00 3.75
C LEU A 13 3.26 -4.37 2.41
N ILE A 14 3.57 -3.64 1.34
CA ILE A 14 3.03 -3.93 0.01
C ILE A 14 3.45 -5.34 -0.44
N LEU A 15 4.74 -5.67 -0.39
CA LEU A 15 5.24 -6.97 -0.82
C LEU A 15 4.65 -8.12 0.02
N GLY A 16 4.55 -7.95 1.33
CA GLY A 16 3.92 -8.92 2.23
C GLY A 16 2.44 -9.14 1.91
N ALA A 17 1.69 -8.07 1.63
CA ALA A 17 0.28 -8.16 1.22
C ALA A 17 0.13 -8.90 -0.11
N TYR A 18 0.96 -8.59 -1.10
CA TYR A 18 0.96 -9.28 -2.40
C TYR A 18 1.36 -10.74 -2.30
N PHE A 19 2.33 -11.05 -1.46
CA PHE A 19 2.77 -12.43 -1.21
C PHE A 19 1.65 -13.25 -0.56
N ALA A 20 0.99 -12.70 0.46
CA ALA A 20 -0.17 -13.35 1.09
C ALA A 20 -1.36 -13.46 0.12
N LEU A 21 -1.56 -12.48 -0.77
CA LEU A 21 -2.55 -12.55 -1.86
C LEU A 21 -2.23 -13.68 -2.85
N GLN A 22 -0.96 -13.83 -3.26
CA GLN A 22 -0.52 -14.89 -4.17
C GLN A 22 -0.67 -16.29 -3.56
N ARG A 23 -0.46 -16.41 -2.24
CA ARG A 23 -0.67 -17.66 -1.49
C ARG A 23 -2.15 -17.96 -1.23
N GLY A 24 -3.07 -17.09 -1.65
CA GLY A 24 -4.51 -17.22 -1.36
C GLY A 24 -4.89 -16.96 0.09
N GLN A 25 -3.96 -16.50 0.93
CA GLN A 25 -4.20 -16.18 2.34
C GLN A 25 -4.92 -14.84 2.51
N LEU A 26 -4.66 -13.90 1.61
CA LEU A 26 -5.46 -12.70 1.42
C LEU A 26 -6.24 -12.83 0.11
N HIS A 27 -7.41 -12.21 0.07
CA HIS A 27 -8.18 -12.04 -1.16
C HIS A 27 -8.27 -10.57 -1.51
N ARG A 28 -8.47 -10.24 -2.79
CA ARG A 28 -8.68 -8.85 -3.23
C ARG A 28 -9.94 -8.21 -2.67
N GLY A 29 -10.83 -8.98 -2.03
CA GLY A 29 -11.99 -8.47 -1.30
C GLY A 29 -11.74 -8.28 0.20
N HIS A 30 -10.59 -8.71 0.73
CA HIS A 30 -10.30 -8.62 2.15
C HIS A 30 -9.94 -7.17 2.50
N ARG A 31 -10.64 -6.63 3.50
CA ARG A 31 -10.35 -5.31 4.05
C ARG A 31 -8.89 -5.18 4.49
N SER A 32 -8.31 -6.23 5.06
CA SER A 32 -6.91 -6.27 5.49
C SER A 32 -5.93 -6.04 4.33
N PHE A 33 -6.16 -6.64 3.16
CA PHE A 33 -5.32 -6.41 1.98
C PHE A 33 -5.30 -4.92 1.60
N HIS A 34 -6.48 -4.30 1.54
CA HIS A 34 -6.60 -2.88 1.22
C HIS A 34 -6.03 -1.95 2.30
N VAL A 35 -6.21 -2.25 3.58
CA VAL A 35 -5.62 -1.47 4.68
C VAL A 35 -4.09 -1.53 4.62
N ILE A 36 -3.51 -2.71 4.43
CA ILE A 36 -2.05 -2.88 4.35
C ILE A 36 -1.51 -2.11 3.15
N ASN A 37 -2.15 -2.24 1.97
CA ASN A 37 -1.74 -1.50 0.78
C ASN A 37 -1.89 0.02 0.96
N LEU A 38 -2.97 0.49 1.60
CA LEU A 38 -3.19 1.91 1.87
C LEU A 38 -2.09 2.49 2.76
N VAL A 39 -1.74 1.79 3.84
CA VAL A 39 -0.66 2.23 4.75
C VAL A 39 0.70 2.18 4.04
N GLY A 40 1.00 1.09 3.34
CA GLY A 40 2.27 0.91 2.64
C GLY A 40 2.50 1.96 1.55
N SER A 41 1.50 2.19 0.69
CA SER A 41 1.56 3.19 -0.37
C SER A 41 1.57 4.62 0.15
N SER A 42 0.90 4.92 1.28
CA SER A 42 0.97 6.25 1.90
C SER A 42 2.38 6.58 2.41
N LEU A 43 3.08 5.60 2.99
CA LEU A 43 4.48 5.75 3.43
C LEU A 43 5.42 5.97 2.23
N LEU A 44 5.24 5.19 1.16
CA LEU A 44 6.03 5.32 -0.06
C LEU A 44 5.74 6.64 -0.79
N ALA A 45 4.49 7.08 -0.84
CA ALA A 45 4.11 8.38 -1.39
C ALA A 45 4.78 9.53 -0.63
N TRP A 46 4.81 9.48 0.71
CA TRP A 46 5.50 10.49 1.51
C TRP A 46 6.99 10.54 1.19
N ALA A 47 7.66 9.40 1.11
CA ALA A 47 9.07 9.35 0.73
C ALA A 47 9.33 9.81 -0.72
N ALA A 48 8.42 9.48 -1.64
CA ALA A 48 8.51 9.89 -3.04
C ALA A 48 8.37 11.42 -3.22
N ILE A 49 7.49 12.05 -2.43
CA ILE A 49 7.29 13.50 -2.40
C ILE A 49 8.57 14.20 -1.93
N ASP A 50 9.17 13.72 -0.83
CA ASP A 50 10.44 14.27 -0.32
C ASP A 50 11.57 14.12 -1.34
N ALA A 51 11.64 12.96 -1.99
CA ALA A 51 12.62 12.67 -3.04
C ALA A 51 12.33 13.38 -4.38
N ARG A 52 11.21 14.12 -4.50
CA ARG A 52 10.75 14.81 -5.71
C ARG A 52 10.66 13.91 -6.95
N GLN A 53 10.33 12.64 -6.75
CA GLN A 53 10.24 11.65 -7.84
C GLN A 53 8.83 11.59 -8.40
N ALA A 54 8.53 12.43 -9.40
CA ALA A 54 7.18 12.55 -9.96
C ALA A 54 6.54 11.21 -10.36
N GLY A 55 7.30 10.32 -11.01
CA GLY A 55 6.80 9.00 -11.41
C GLY A 55 6.37 8.13 -10.22
N LEU A 56 7.16 8.13 -9.15
CA LEU A 56 6.86 7.37 -7.95
C LEU A 56 5.70 7.99 -7.16
N ILE A 57 5.65 9.32 -7.07
CA ILE A 57 4.54 10.05 -6.43
C ILE A 57 3.21 9.64 -7.06
N VAL A 58 3.12 9.66 -8.40
CA VAL A 58 1.89 9.31 -9.11
C VAL A 58 1.47 7.87 -8.82
N VAL A 59 2.43 6.93 -8.87
CA VAL A 59 2.15 5.50 -8.65
C VAL A 59 1.67 5.24 -7.23
N GLU A 60 2.38 5.75 -6.22
CA GLU A 60 2.06 5.49 -4.82
C GLU A 60 0.76 6.18 -4.38
N VAL A 61 0.51 7.40 -4.87
CA VAL A 61 -0.77 8.08 -4.63
C VAL A 61 -1.92 7.31 -5.29
N ALA A 62 -1.74 6.81 -6.51
CA ALA A 62 -2.76 5.99 -7.17
C ALA A 62 -3.05 4.70 -6.38
N TRP A 63 -2.01 4.00 -5.90
CA TRP A 63 -2.17 2.84 -5.04
C TRP A 63 -2.94 3.14 -3.76
N ALA A 64 -2.62 4.25 -3.10
CA ALA A 64 -3.32 4.68 -1.90
C ALA A 64 -4.82 4.93 -2.20
N LEU A 65 -5.13 5.69 -3.24
CA LEU A 65 -6.52 5.99 -3.63
C LEU A 65 -7.32 4.73 -4.00
N LEU A 66 -6.73 3.82 -4.77
CA LEU A 66 -7.37 2.55 -5.15
C LEU A 66 -7.63 1.63 -3.94
N SER A 67 -6.91 1.84 -2.83
CA SER A 67 -7.06 1.06 -1.61
C SER A 67 -8.20 1.56 -0.71
N ILE A 68 -8.66 2.81 -0.88
CA ILE A 68 -9.71 3.41 -0.04
C ILE A 68 -11.03 2.63 -0.12
N PRO A 69 -11.62 2.33 -1.29
CA PRO A 69 -12.93 1.69 -1.35
C PRO A 69 -12.95 0.31 -0.72
N GLY A 70 -11.89 -0.47 -0.92
CA GLY A 70 -11.76 -1.81 -0.34
C GLY A 70 -11.42 -1.81 1.15
N SER A 71 -10.87 -0.71 1.68
CA SER A 71 -10.60 -0.53 3.11
C SER A 71 -11.86 -0.16 3.92
N VAL A 72 -12.86 0.43 3.27
CA VAL A 72 -14.10 0.91 3.92
C VAL A 72 -15.28 -0.04 3.69
N ARG A 73 -15.30 -0.79 2.59
CA ARG A 73 -16.39 -1.73 2.29
C ARG A 73 -16.39 -2.93 3.25
N PRO A 74 -17.56 -3.38 3.71
CA PRO A 74 -17.67 -4.60 4.50
C PRO A 74 -17.21 -5.81 3.69
N PRO A 75 -16.67 -6.87 4.33
CA PRO A 75 -16.27 -8.09 3.66
C PRO A 75 -17.46 -8.62 2.84
N ARG A 76 -17.28 -8.83 1.54
CA ARG A 76 -18.28 -9.55 0.75
C ARG A 76 -18.18 -11.04 1.13
N PRO A 77 -19.29 -11.69 1.52
CA PRO A 77 -19.32 -13.11 1.84
C PRO A 77 -18.96 -13.97 0.63
#